data_AF-A0A838G700-F1
#
_entry.id   AF-A0A838G700-F1
#
_cell.length_a   1.000
_cell.length_b   1.000
_cell.length_c   1.000
_cell.angle_alpha   90.00
_cell.angle_beta   90.00
_cell.angle_gamma   90.00
#
_symmetry.space_group_name_H-M   'P 1'
#
loop_
_entity.id
_entity.type
_entity.pdbx_description
1 polymer ?
#
loop_
_entity_poly.entity_id
_entity_poly.type
_entity_poly.pdbx_seq_one_letter_code
_entity_poly.pdbx_strand_id
1 'polypeptide(L)' 'MPAQGGIRPVLLTESTSPALLSTRQAPRLAVTDLSATYVEGGEVLQALEAISFEIADGEFVALIGPSGSGKSTLL' A
#
# COMPACT_ATOMS: atom_id res chain seq x y z
N MET A 1 -16.93 42.19 -3.85
CA MET A 1 -17.27 41.00 -4.67
C MET A 1 -16.66 41.22 -6.06
N PRO A 2 -15.85 40.33 -6.66
CA PRO A 2 -15.34 39.01 -6.24
C PRO A 2 -13.80 38.92 -6.12
N ALA A 3 -13.34 37.79 -5.58
CA ALA A 3 -11.96 37.36 -5.40
C ALA A 3 -11.39 36.70 -6.68
N GLN A 4 -10.07 36.75 -6.89
CA GLN A 4 -9.34 35.73 -7.66
C GLN A 4 -7.92 35.55 -7.10
N GLY A 5 -7.85 34.89 -5.94
CA GLY A 5 -6.64 34.19 -5.51
C GLY A 5 -6.46 32.95 -6.37
N GLY A 6 -5.62 33.03 -7.39
CA GLY A 6 -5.24 31.91 -8.23
C GLY A 6 -4.36 30.95 -7.45
N ILE A 7 -4.94 29.84 -6.99
CA ILE A 7 -4.20 28.74 -6.37
C ILE A 7 -3.43 28.07 -7.49
N ARG A 8 -2.11 28.28 -7.54
CA ARG A 8 -1.23 27.53 -8.45
C ARG A 8 -1.09 26.12 -7.89
N PRO A 9 -1.41 25.05 -8.65
CA PRO A 9 -1.13 23.70 -8.19
C PRO A 9 0.38 23.54 -8.11
N VAL A 10 0.90 23.43 -6.88
CA VAL A 10 2.27 22.96 -6.66
C VAL A 10 2.20 21.44 -6.84
N LEU A 11 2.79 20.93 -7.93
CA LEU A 11 3.11 19.51 -8.00
C LEU A 11 4.14 19.22 -6.91
N LEU A 12 3.68 18.69 -5.79
CA LEU A 12 4.52 18.04 -4.79
C LEU A 12 4.97 16.71 -5.40
N THR A 13 6.00 16.75 -6.27
CA THR A 13 6.80 15.56 -6.52
C THR A 13 7.68 15.36 -5.29
N GLU A 14 7.08 14.87 -4.21
CA GLU A 14 7.84 14.39 -3.06
C GLU A 14 8.57 13.12 -3.52
N SER A 15 9.76 13.31 -4.06
CA SER A 15 10.79 12.28 -4.09
C SER A 15 11.22 12.02 -2.66
N THR A 16 10.37 11.36 -1.89
CA THR A 16 10.73 10.85 -0.56
C THR A 16 11.60 9.63 -0.78
N SER A 17 12.87 9.87 -1.06
CA SER A 17 13.93 8.89 -0.83
C SER A 17 14.31 9.00 0.65
N PRO A 18 13.83 8.12 1.54
CA PRO A 18 14.07 8.24 2.97
C PRO A 18 15.36 7.47 3.28
N ALA A 19 16.45 7.85 2.60
CA ALA A 19 17.71 7.12 2.63
C ALA A 19 18.81 7.89 3.35
N LEU A 20 18.50 8.67 4.39
CA LEU A 20 19.51 9.24 5.26
C LEU A 20 18.97 9.23 6.70
N LEU A 21 19.73 8.63 7.62
CA LEU A 21 19.55 8.67 9.09
C LEU A 21 18.67 7.60 9.75
N SER A 22 18.95 6.34 9.45
CA SER A 22 18.99 5.26 10.45
C SER A 22 19.74 4.10 9.80
N THR A 23 20.47 3.31 10.57
CA THR A 23 20.65 1.89 10.22
C THR A 23 19.24 1.35 10.03
N ARG A 24 18.69 1.40 8.81
CA ARG A 24 17.41 0.80 8.47
C ARG A 24 17.61 -0.67 8.73
N GLN A 25 17.21 -1.09 9.92
CA GLN A 25 17.06 -2.50 10.24
C GLN A 25 16.19 -3.04 9.11
N ALA A 26 16.74 -3.97 8.33
CA ALA A 26 16.05 -4.48 7.15
C ALA A 26 14.64 -4.92 7.57
N PRO A 27 13.59 -4.59 6.79
CA PRO A 27 12.24 -4.96 7.15
C PRO A 27 12.20 -6.48 7.36
N ARG A 28 11.50 -6.92 8.41
CA ARG A 28 11.34 -8.35 8.67
C ARG A 28 10.44 -9.03 7.66
N LEU A 29 9.56 -8.26 7.05
CA LEU A 29 8.72 -8.69 5.96
C LEU A 29 8.64 -7.56 4.94
N ALA A 30 8.94 -7.88 3.69
CA ALA A 30 8.77 -6.98 2.56
C ALA A 30 7.98 -7.73 1.48
N VAL A 31 6.87 -7.13 1.05
CA VAL A 31 6.00 -7.64 0.01
C VAL A 31 6.00 -6.62 -1.12
N THR A 32 6.17 -7.10 -2.35
CA THR A 32 6.22 -6.26 -3.55
C THR A 32 5.34 -6.89 -4.62
N ASP A 33 4.40 -6.10 -5.12
CA ASP A 33 3.49 -6.41 -6.23
C ASP A 33 2.73 -7.73 -6.08
N LEU A 34 2.35 -8.09 -4.85
CA LEU A 34 1.62 -9.32 -4.56
C LEU A 34 0.23 -9.28 -5.20
N SER A 35 -0.04 -10.28 -6.04
CA SER A 35 -1.33 -10.48 -6.68
C SER A 35 -1.77 -11.94 -6.50
N ALA A 36 -3.06 -12.16 -6.29
CA ALA A 36 -3.61 -13.50 -6.02
C ALA A 36 -5.02 -13.64 -6.59
N THR A 37 -5.20 -14.57 -7.52
CA THR A 37 -6.46 -14.79 -8.24
C THR A 37 -6.97 -16.20 -7.99
N TYR A 38 -8.27 -16.34 -7.78
CA TYR A 38 -8.96 -17.62 -7.65
C TYR A 38 -9.87 -17.87 -8.85
N VAL A 39 -10.07 -19.14 -9.19
CA VAL A 39 -11.06 -19.56 -10.18
C VAL A 39 -12.08 -20.44 -9.47
N GLU A 40 -13.32 -19.97 -9.38
CA GLU A 40 -14.41 -20.68 -8.73
C GLU A 40 -15.64 -20.68 -9.66
N GLY A 41 -16.19 -21.86 -9.95
CA GLY A 41 -17.36 -21.98 -10.83
C GLY A 41 -17.16 -21.49 -12.27
N GLY A 42 -15.92 -21.30 -12.72
CA GLY A 42 -15.59 -20.71 -14.02
C GLY A 42 -15.47 -19.19 -14.02
N GLU A 43 -15.73 -18.54 -12.89
CA GLU A 43 -15.47 -17.10 -12.69
C GLU A 43 -14.08 -16.87 -12.12
N VAL A 44 -13.47 -15.76 -12.54
CA VAL A 44 -12.14 -15.33 -12.08
C VAL A 44 -12.33 -14.25 -11.02
N LEU A 45 -11.92 -14.54 -9.79
CA LEU A 45 -11.96 -13.61 -8.66
C LEU A 45 -10.56 -13.08 -8.37
N GLN A 46 -10.35 -11.78 -8.56
CA GLN A 46 -9.10 -11.14 -8.15
C GLN A 46 -9.15 -10.81 -6.64
N ALA A 47 -8.40 -11.55 -5.82
CA ALA A 47 -8.40 -11.38 -4.37
C ALA A 47 -7.35 -10.39 -3.87
N LEU A 48 -6.19 -10.31 -4.53
CA LEU A 48 -5.15 -9.31 -4.28
C LEU A 48 -4.64 -8.74 -5.61
N GLU A 49 -4.44 -7.43 -5.69
CA GLU A 49 -3.97 -6.75 -6.90
C GLU A 49 -2.79 -5.82 -6.56
N ALA A 50 -1.59 -6.20 -7.00
CA ALA A 50 -0.36 -5.42 -6.91
C ALA A 50 -0.10 -4.77 -5.53
N ILE A 51 -0.23 -5.56 -4.46
CA ILE A 51 -0.07 -5.06 -3.09
C ILE A 51 1.42 -5.03 -2.72
N SER A 52 1.88 -3.87 -2.23
CA SER A 52 3.25 -3.65 -1.78
C SER A 52 3.27 -3.01 -0.38
N PHE A 53 3.99 -3.62 0.56
CA PHE A 53 4.17 -3.10 1.92
C PHE A 53 5.40 -3.70 2.60
N GLU A 54 5.88 -3.03 3.64
CA GLU A 54 7.00 -3.47 4.48
C GLU A 54 6.55 -3.48 5.95
N ILE A 55 7.06 -4.41 6.74
CA ILE A 55 6.89 -4.48 8.19
C ILE A 55 8.27 -4.55 8.83
N ALA A 56 8.59 -3.55 9.65
CA ALA A 56 9.83 -3.49 10.41
C ALA A 56 9.84 -4.52 11.56
N ASP A 57 11.02 -4.77 12.13
CA ASP A 57 11.08 -5.60 13.34
C ASP A 57 10.40 -4.91 14.53
N GLY A 58 9.61 -5.68 15.29
CA GLY A 58 8.84 -5.18 16.42
C GLY A 58 7.62 -4.34 16.05
N GLU A 59 7.32 -4.15 14.76
CA GLU A 59 6.15 -3.39 14.31
C GLU A 59 4.86 -4.20 14.46
N PHE A 60 3.83 -3.58 15.03
CA PHE A 60 2.50 -4.16 15.17
C PHE A 60 1.55 -3.55 14.14
N VAL A 61 1.01 -4.39 13.26
CA VAL A 61 0.16 -3.97 12.15
C VAL A 61 -1.22 -4.62 12.27
N ALA A 62 -2.27 -3.86 12.01
CA ALA A 62 -3.64 -4.36 11.93
C ALA A 62 -4.14 -4.33 10.48
N LEU A 63 -4.67 -5.44 10.00
CA LEU A 63 -5.28 -5.55 8.68
C LEU A 63 -6.80 -5.36 8.80
N ILE A 64 -7.33 -4.26 8.25
CA ILE A 64 -8.74 -3.85 8.38
C ILE A 64 -9.36 -3.63 7.00
N GLY A 65 -10.63 -4.01 6.84
CA GLY A 65 -11.38 -3.78 5.61
C GLY A 65 -12.70 -4.56 5.55
N PRO A 66 -13.62 -4.22 4.63
CA PRO A 66 -14.91 -4.90 4.46
C PRO A 66 -14.79 -6.41 4.21
N SER A 67 -15.85 -7.18 4.44
CA SER A 67 -15.86 -8.61 4.05
C SER A 67 -15.54 -8.77 2.56
N GLY A 68 -14.72 -9.75 2.21
CA GLY A 68 -14.31 -10.01 0.82
C GLY A 68 -13.12 -9.19 0.30
N SER A 69 -12.55 -8.26 1.07
CA SER A 69 -11.44 -7.40 0.61
C SER A 69 -10.06 -8.09 0.50
N GLY A 70 -9.99 -9.43 0.46
CA GLY A 70 -8.72 -10.17 0.35
C GLY A 70 -7.92 -10.35 1.64
N LYS A 71 -8.40 -9.90 2.80
CA LYS A 71 -7.64 -9.97 4.07
C LYS A 71 -7.20 -11.38 4.45
N SER A 72 -8.10 -12.35 4.34
CA SER A 72 -7.81 -13.77 4.60
C SER A 72 -6.93 -14.41 3.53
N THR A 73 -6.81 -13.78 2.36
CA THR A 73 -5.86 -14.20 1.32
C THR A 73 -4.46 -13.67 1.61
N LEU A 74 -4.35 -12.54 2.33
CA LEU A 74 -3.07 -11.91 2.70
C LEU A 74 -2.43 -12.54 3.95
N LEU A 75 -3.22 -13.19 4.81
CA LEU A 75 -2.78 -13.87 6.05
C LEU A 75 -2.58 -15.37 5.83
#